data_AF-A0A084QT80-F1
#
_entry.id   AF-A0A084QT80-F1
#
_cell.length_a   1.000
_cell.length_b   1.000
_cell.length_c   1.000
_cell.angle_alpha   90.00
_cell.angle_beta   90.00
_cell.angle_gamma   90.00
#
_symmetry.space_group_name_H-M   'P 1'
#
loop_
_entity.id
_entity.type
_entity.pdbx_description
1 polymer ?
#
loop_
_entity_poly.entity_id
_entity_poly.type
_entity_poly.pdbx_seq_one_letter_code
_entity_poly.pdbx_strand_id
1 'polypeptide(L)'
;MATSKADRQYGIVLLGATGYTGRLTASVIAEQLPTNLKWAIAGRSRSKLESLAKELQEINPDRLRPAIEVVSFDSQDELDALVKRTRVCISLVLYLKVGTMVVKSCVENGTDYIDCDRGSVRAKHWIDTYHEQAKANRAALILGAGYWIGPHDLMVWTAVRELNKQTSLKTREVILTNKIDVPIDVSGGSAEDFSDALAHGTQLKMESQDPWYISPVRGAEVVKSSSIIGTRRDAHLGLLVDTALGGVDNRIFIHRTWGLLGGSQGYGPNFRYNEYDTAASTLSAILKVLQVALLNVLLSSQLLYHYVLRPTLPSTGDGPDLTVQKKVHKIGMEAVAIADGDATKRAATSFEFPGGTYYMTAVCMAHGAASLLYSRKLEGGHEGGLLTTACLGQDLVDRLTAAGAKFETKMVYNAKLAARPLFTSSVTTGVLFATGDVTAQQLVERRGAKAHDLTRTGRMALYGGCVFGPVATTWFGLLSLKVVMRNKRIEMLSRVACDQLLFAPVMIGVFLGSMATMEGQSAQKRLEKTWWSALKTNWMIWPFVQMINFSYVPLAYRVLFANVISIGWNSYLSWVNSK
;
A
#
# COMPACT_ATOMS: atom_id res chain seq x y z
N MET A 1 -30.20 14.08 -36.26
CA MET A 1 -30.20 14.07 -34.79
C MET A 1 -28.94 13.34 -34.35
N ALA A 2 -28.10 13.94 -33.49
CA ALA A 2 -26.98 13.21 -32.90
C ALA A 2 -27.54 12.06 -32.06
N THR A 3 -27.12 10.83 -32.32
CA THR A 3 -27.51 9.65 -31.54
C THR A 3 -27.08 9.84 -30.09
N SER A 4 -27.96 9.57 -29.14
CA SER A 4 -27.61 9.69 -27.72
C SER A 4 -26.50 8.69 -27.40
N LYS A 5 -25.61 9.01 -26.46
CA LYS A 5 -24.52 8.11 -26.05
C LYS A 5 -25.07 6.74 -25.60
N ALA A 6 -26.29 6.68 -25.07
CA ALA A 6 -26.93 5.44 -24.64
C ALA A 6 -27.30 4.49 -25.80
N ASP A 7 -27.55 5.03 -26.99
CA ASP A 7 -27.99 4.28 -28.18
C ASP A 7 -26.83 3.70 -29.00
N ARG A 8 -25.59 3.96 -28.58
CA ARG A 8 -24.39 3.47 -29.27
C ARG A 8 -24.32 1.94 -29.25
N GLN A 9 -23.86 1.38 -30.35
CA GLN A 9 -23.80 -0.07 -30.59
C GLN A 9 -23.03 -0.82 -29.49
N TYR A 10 -21.90 -0.27 -29.06
CA TYR A 10 -21.02 -0.88 -28.07
C TYR A 10 -21.02 -0.09 -26.76
N GLY A 11 -21.21 -0.81 -25.65
CA GLY A 11 -20.91 -0.30 -24.32
C GLY A 11 -19.41 -0.12 -24.13
N ILE A 12 -18.63 -1.16 -24.41
CA ILE A 12 -17.16 -1.14 -24.31
C ILE A 12 -16.53 -1.62 -25.62
N VAL A 13 -15.46 -0.93 -26.07
CA VAL A 13 -14.55 -1.45 -27.09
C VAL A 13 -13.14 -1.53 -26.51
N LEU A 14 -12.51 -2.68 -26.67
CA LEU A 14 -11.13 -2.94 -26.25
C LEU A 14 -10.17 -2.82 -27.44
N LEU A 15 -9.44 -1.71 -27.51
CA LEU A 15 -8.40 -1.47 -28.50
C LEU A 15 -7.09 -2.14 -28.06
N GLY A 16 -6.44 -2.88 -28.97
CA GLY A 16 -5.21 -3.62 -28.67
C GLY A 16 -5.47 -4.97 -28.01
N ALA A 17 -6.65 -5.56 -28.25
CA ALA A 17 -7.11 -6.78 -27.59
C ALA A 17 -6.17 -7.99 -27.76
N THR A 18 -5.40 -8.04 -28.85
CA THR A 18 -4.47 -9.16 -29.13
C THR A 18 -3.09 -9.00 -28.48
N GLY A 19 -2.80 -7.87 -27.84
CA GLY A 19 -1.57 -7.68 -27.05
C GLY A 19 -1.63 -8.44 -25.72
N TYR A 20 -0.49 -8.57 -25.03
CA TYR A 20 -0.41 -9.33 -23.78
C TYR A 20 -1.41 -8.85 -22.71
N THR A 21 -1.34 -7.57 -22.32
CA THR A 21 -2.30 -6.96 -21.37
C THR A 21 -3.72 -6.89 -21.95
N GLY A 22 -3.84 -6.75 -23.27
CA GLY A 22 -5.11 -6.77 -24.00
C GLY A 22 -5.87 -8.07 -23.80
N ARG A 23 -5.20 -9.21 -24.00
CA ARG A 23 -5.79 -10.54 -23.81
C ARG A 23 -6.22 -10.76 -22.36
N LEU A 24 -5.38 -10.39 -21.39
CA LEU A 24 -5.72 -10.44 -19.98
C LEU A 24 -6.97 -9.61 -19.66
N THR A 25 -7.05 -8.39 -20.19
CA THR A 25 -8.21 -7.49 -19.99
C THR A 25 -9.47 -8.06 -20.63
N ALA A 26 -9.35 -8.62 -21.84
CA ALA A 26 -10.46 -9.30 -22.49
C ALA A 26 -10.97 -10.49 -21.67
N SER A 27 -10.06 -11.30 -21.10
CA SER A 27 -10.43 -12.40 -20.20
C SER A 27 -11.12 -11.89 -18.94
N VAL A 28 -10.64 -10.82 -18.30
CA VAL A 28 -11.32 -10.23 -17.14
C VAL A 28 -12.72 -9.75 -17.50
N ILE A 29 -12.89 -9.10 -18.65
CA ILE A 29 -14.23 -8.69 -19.12
C ILE A 29 -15.14 -9.92 -19.32
N ALA A 30 -14.61 -11.03 -19.82
CA ALA A 30 -15.37 -12.27 -19.99
C ALA A 30 -15.72 -12.98 -18.69
N GLU A 31 -14.80 -12.98 -17.73
CA GLU A 31 -14.94 -13.65 -16.44
C GLU A 31 -15.83 -12.86 -15.47
N GLN A 32 -15.73 -11.52 -15.46
CA GLN A 32 -16.17 -10.72 -14.30
C GLN A 32 -17.19 -9.62 -14.60
N LEU A 33 -17.31 -9.14 -15.84
CA LEU A 33 -18.31 -8.12 -16.18
C LEU A 33 -19.67 -8.75 -16.55
N PRO A 34 -20.78 -7.99 -16.48
CA PRO A 34 -22.11 -8.52 -16.81
C PRO A 34 -22.17 -9.23 -18.17
N THR A 35 -22.83 -10.39 -18.20
CA THR A 35 -22.89 -11.28 -19.38
C THR A 35 -23.65 -10.68 -20.57
N ASN A 36 -24.53 -9.71 -20.31
CA ASN A 36 -25.30 -8.97 -21.31
C ASN A 36 -24.58 -7.72 -21.85
N LEU A 37 -23.32 -7.49 -21.48
CA LEU A 37 -22.52 -6.38 -21.99
C LEU A 37 -22.35 -6.50 -23.52
N LYS A 38 -22.83 -5.50 -24.26
CA LYS A 38 -22.53 -5.32 -25.69
C LYS A 38 -21.15 -4.73 -25.84
N TRP A 39 -20.20 -5.48 -26.40
CA TRP A 39 -18.80 -5.05 -26.49
C TRP A 39 -18.10 -5.61 -27.72
N ALA A 40 -16.95 -5.02 -28.06
CA ALA A 40 -16.10 -5.47 -29.16
C ALA A 40 -14.62 -5.57 -28.75
N ILE A 41 -13.91 -6.49 -29.39
CA ILE A 41 -12.45 -6.56 -29.38
C ILE A 41 -11.92 -6.01 -30.70
N ALA A 42 -10.92 -5.13 -30.62
CA ALA A 42 -10.40 -4.44 -31.78
C ALA A 42 -8.87 -4.56 -31.93
N GLY A 43 -8.43 -4.68 -33.18
CA GLY A 43 -7.03 -4.82 -33.54
C GLY A 43 -6.83 -5.03 -35.04
N ARG A 44 -5.57 -5.13 -35.45
CA ARG A 44 -5.19 -5.19 -36.88
C ARG A 44 -5.36 -6.57 -37.53
N SER A 45 -5.36 -7.64 -36.74
CA SER A 45 -5.36 -9.02 -37.25
C SER A 45 -6.67 -9.73 -36.96
N ARG A 46 -7.48 -9.92 -38.00
CA ARG A 46 -8.77 -10.65 -37.92
C ARG A 46 -8.61 -12.05 -37.31
N SER A 47 -7.66 -12.84 -37.81
CA SER A 47 -7.45 -14.21 -37.34
C SER A 47 -7.11 -14.28 -35.84
N LYS A 48 -6.26 -13.38 -35.34
CA LYS A 48 -5.95 -13.30 -33.90
C LYS A 48 -7.16 -12.89 -33.06
N LEU A 49 -7.99 -11.97 -33.56
CA LEU A 49 -9.23 -11.56 -32.90
C LEU A 49 -10.26 -12.69 -32.88
N GLU A 50 -10.39 -13.46 -33.97
CA GLU A 50 -11.28 -14.62 -34.03
C GLU A 50 -10.88 -15.71 -33.06
N SER A 51 -9.57 -16.00 -32.97
CA SER A 51 -9.02 -16.92 -31.96
C SER A 51 -9.34 -16.44 -30.54
N LEU A 52 -9.06 -15.17 -30.24
CA LEU A 52 -9.36 -14.60 -28.93
C LEU A 52 -10.86 -14.65 -28.63
N ALA A 53 -11.73 -14.30 -29.57
CA ALA A 53 -13.18 -14.36 -29.38
C ALA A 53 -13.68 -15.78 -29.08
N LYS A 54 -13.03 -16.82 -29.62
CA LYS A 54 -13.33 -18.21 -29.30
C LYS A 54 -12.91 -18.56 -27.87
N GLU A 55 -11.67 -18.24 -27.49
CA GLU A 55 -11.17 -18.45 -26.12
C GLU A 55 -12.05 -17.76 -25.07
N LEU A 56 -12.52 -16.55 -25.35
CA LEU A 56 -13.39 -15.78 -24.46
C LEU A 56 -14.79 -16.40 -24.31
N GLN A 57 -15.29 -17.09 -25.34
CA GLN A 57 -16.56 -17.82 -25.28
C GLN A 57 -16.41 -19.10 -24.44
N GLU A 58 -15.26 -19.77 -24.53
CA GLU A 58 -14.95 -20.97 -23.72
C GLU A 58 -14.85 -20.62 -22.23
N ILE A 59 -14.34 -19.43 -21.90
CA ILE A 59 -14.27 -18.92 -20.52
C ILE A 59 -15.66 -18.74 -19.89
N ASN A 60 -16.64 -18.28 -20.66
CA ASN A 60 -18.00 -18.03 -20.17
C ASN A 60 -19.01 -18.22 -21.32
N PRO A 61 -19.59 -19.43 -21.47
CA PRO A 61 -20.46 -19.76 -22.60
C PRO A 61 -21.79 -18.98 -22.66
N ASP A 62 -22.27 -18.49 -21.52
CA ASP A 62 -23.60 -17.86 -21.41
C ASP A 62 -23.60 -16.36 -21.74
N ARG A 63 -22.42 -15.78 -22.00
CA ARG A 63 -22.30 -14.36 -22.31
C ARG A 63 -22.43 -14.04 -23.79
N LEU A 64 -22.76 -12.79 -24.07
CA LEU A 64 -22.70 -12.25 -25.42
C LEU A 64 -21.25 -12.27 -25.95
N ARG A 65 -21.07 -12.94 -27.09
CA ARG A 65 -19.80 -12.98 -27.80
C ARG A 65 -19.37 -11.56 -28.19
N PRO A 66 -18.09 -11.17 -28.00
CA PRO A 66 -17.62 -9.88 -28.48
C PRO A 66 -17.76 -9.78 -30.00
N ALA A 67 -18.13 -8.60 -30.48
CA ALA A 67 -17.95 -8.26 -31.88
C ALA A 67 -16.45 -8.14 -32.22
N ILE A 68 -16.11 -8.36 -33.48
CA ILE A 68 -14.74 -8.29 -33.99
C ILE A 68 -14.63 -7.06 -34.88
N GLU A 69 -13.82 -6.10 -34.46
CA GLU A 69 -13.58 -4.84 -35.18
C GLU A 69 -12.13 -4.81 -35.67
N VAL A 70 -11.94 -5.02 -36.97
CA VAL A 70 -10.62 -4.95 -37.60
C VAL A 70 -10.35 -3.50 -37.95
N VAL A 71 -9.43 -2.88 -37.22
CA VAL A 71 -9.13 -1.44 -37.34
C VAL A 71 -7.63 -1.23 -37.31
N SER A 72 -7.15 -0.37 -38.21
CA SER A 72 -5.79 0.15 -38.15
C SER A 72 -5.73 1.39 -37.26
N PHE A 73 -4.86 1.37 -36.26
CA PHE A 73 -4.77 2.45 -35.27
C PHE A 73 -3.98 3.68 -35.77
N ASP A 74 -3.40 3.59 -36.97
CA ASP A 74 -2.77 4.69 -37.72
C ASP A 74 -3.74 5.38 -38.71
N SER A 75 -5.00 4.92 -38.77
CA SER A 75 -6.06 5.52 -39.59
C SER A 75 -7.06 6.26 -38.69
N GLN A 76 -7.09 7.59 -38.79
CA GLN A 76 -8.00 8.41 -37.99
C GLN A 76 -9.47 8.14 -38.34
N ASP A 77 -9.78 7.97 -39.63
CA ASP A 77 -11.15 7.74 -40.09
C ASP A 77 -11.72 6.40 -39.60
N GLU A 78 -10.89 5.33 -39.62
CA GLU A 78 -11.29 4.03 -39.09
C GLU A 78 -11.52 4.07 -37.57
N LEU A 79 -10.62 4.75 -36.83
CA LEU A 79 -10.77 4.97 -35.40
C LEU A 79 -12.05 5.74 -35.10
N ASP A 80 -12.31 6.85 -35.79
CA ASP A 80 -13.50 7.66 -35.60
C ASP A 80 -14.78 6.88 -35.90
N ALA A 81 -14.80 6.07 -36.95
CA ALA A 81 -15.94 5.22 -37.31
C ALA A 81 -16.27 4.19 -36.21
N LEU A 82 -15.25 3.65 -35.54
CA LEU A 82 -15.43 2.72 -34.41
C LEU A 82 -15.82 3.46 -33.12
N VAL A 83 -15.12 4.54 -32.80
CA VAL A 83 -15.30 5.31 -31.55
C VAL A 83 -16.67 5.98 -31.50
N LYS A 84 -17.21 6.47 -32.63
CA LYS A 84 -18.59 7.01 -32.74
C LYS A 84 -19.66 6.02 -32.30
N ARG A 85 -19.42 4.71 -32.50
CA ARG A 85 -20.33 3.61 -32.13
C ARG A 85 -20.10 3.08 -30.71
N THR A 86 -19.22 3.71 -29.94
CA THR A 86 -18.72 3.20 -28.65
C THR A 86 -19.02 4.14 -27.49
N ARG A 87 -19.45 3.63 -26.34
CA ARG A 87 -19.64 4.45 -25.12
C ARG A 87 -18.36 4.66 -24.33
N VAL A 88 -17.59 3.58 -24.13
CA VAL A 88 -16.31 3.58 -23.41
C VAL A 88 -15.25 2.82 -24.20
N CYS A 89 -14.11 3.46 -24.46
CA CYS A 89 -12.94 2.86 -25.10
C CYS A 89 -11.89 2.49 -24.05
N ILE A 90 -11.50 1.21 -24.01
CA ILE A 90 -10.30 0.76 -23.30
C ILE A 90 -9.14 0.76 -24.29
N SER A 91 -8.08 1.48 -23.97
CA SER A 91 -6.87 1.54 -24.81
C SER A 91 -5.75 0.73 -24.19
N LEU A 92 -5.27 -0.28 -24.92
CA LEU A 92 -4.07 -1.07 -24.60
C LEU A 92 -3.20 -1.19 -25.86
N VAL A 93 -2.87 -0.04 -26.42
CA VAL A 93 -2.08 0.12 -27.66
C VAL A 93 -0.66 0.60 -27.33
N LEU A 94 0.19 0.71 -28.35
CA LEU A 94 1.49 1.38 -28.22
C LEU A 94 1.27 2.90 -28.21
N TYR A 95 1.26 3.50 -27.01
CA TYR A 95 0.84 4.89 -26.81
C TYR A 95 1.73 5.90 -27.55
N LEU A 96 3.03 5.62 -27.67
CA LEU A 96 3.98 6.45 -28.40
C LEU A 96 3.63 6.60 -29.89
N LYS A 97 3.06 5.55 -30.49
CA LYS A 97 2.80 5.51 -31.93
C LYS A 97 1.40 6.01 -32.28
N VAL A 98 0.40 5.59 -31.50
CA VAL A 98 -1.02 5.80 -31.87
C VAL A 98 -1.89 6.38 -30.75
N GLY A 99 -1.35 6.61 -29.54
CA GLY A 99 -2.12 7.05 -28.39
C GLY A 99 -2.86 8.37 -28.62
N THR A 100 -2.17 9.36 -29.22
CA THR A 100 -2.77 10.67 -29.53
C THR A 100 -3.97 10.58 -30.47
N MET A 101 -3.93 9.69 -31.48
CA MET A 101 -5.04 9.51 -32.42
C MET A 101 -6.28 8.94 -31.74
N VAL A 102 -6.09 7.98 -30.84
CA VAL A 102 -7.19 7.39 -30.06
C VAL A 102 -7.78 8.42 -29.11
N VAL A 103 -6.95 9.19 -28.40
CA VAL A 103 -7.39 10.27 -27.50
C VAL A 103 -8.19 11.31 -28.27
N LYS A 104 -7.65 11.81 -29.38
CA LYS A 104 -8.32 12.77 -30.26
C LYS A 104 -9.69 12.25 -30.69
N SER A 105 -9.75 11.02 -31.20
CA SER A 105 -10.99 10.38 -31.65
C SER A 105 -12.05 10.32 -30.53
N CYS A 106 -11.63 9.94 -29.32
CA CYS A 106 -12.54 9.85 -28.17
C CYS A 106 -13.07 11.23 -27.76
N VAL A 107 -12.21 12.23 -27.74
CA VAL A 107 -12.55 13.61 -27.38
C VAL A 107 -13.53 14.22 -28.38
N GLU A 108 -13.21 14.15 -29.68
CA GLU A 108 -14.03 14.73 -30.75
C GLU A 108 -15.42 14.07 -30.84
N ASN A 109 -15.52 12.78 -30.50
CA ASN A 109 -16.76 12.02 -30.57
C ASN A 109 -17.48 11.85 -29.23
N GLY A 110 -17.04 12.50 -28.14
CA GLY A 110 -17.72 12.42 -26.84
C GLY A 110 -17.69 11.03 -26.19
N THR A 111 -16.70 10.19 -26.53
CA THR A 111 -16.54 8.81 -26.04
C THR A 111 -15.70 8.80 -24.78
N ASP A 112 -16.14 8.09 -23.73
CA ASP A 112 -15.32 7.97 -22.52
C ASP A 112 -14.15 7.02 -22.80
N TYR A 113 -13.04 7.16 -22.08
CA TYR A 113 -11.78 6.49 -22.37
C TYR A 113 -11.07 6.08 -21.09
N ILE A 114 -10.32 4.99 -21.16
CA ILE A 114 -9.40 4.57 -20.10
C ILE A 114 -8.15 3.94 -20.69
N ASP A 115 -6.98 4.29 -20.13
CA ASP A 115 -5.67 3.74 -20.50
C ASP A 115 -4.84 3.29 -19.29
N CYS A 116 -3.69 2.69 -19.57
CA CYS A 116 -2.67 2.41 -18.57
C CYS A 116 -1.33 3.10 -18.89
N ASP A 117 -1.34 4.19 -19.66
CA ASP A 117 -0.11 4.91 -20.00
C ASP A 117 0.45 5.61 -18.77
N ARG A 118 1.78 5.58 -18.65
CA ARG A 118 2.51 6.21 -17.54
C ARG A 118 3.31 7.43 -17.97
N GLY A 119 3.34 7.74 -19.28
CA GLY A 119 4.15 8.82 -19.81
C GLY A 119 3.64 10.20 -19.39
N SER A 120 4.21 10.80 -18.34
CA SER A 120 3.85 12.14 -17.85
C SER A 120 3.97 13.23 -18.92
N VAL A 121 4.98 13.16 -19.79
CA VAL A 121 5.16 14.05 -20.94
C VAL A 121 4.01 13.94 -21.95
N ARG A 122 3.61 12.71 -22.30
CA ARG A 122 2.46 12.48 -23.20
C ARG A 122 1.16 12.93 -22.56
N ALA A 123 0.95 12.58 -21.29
CA ALA A 123 -0.20 13.03 -20.53
C ALA A 123 -0.30 14.55 -20.54
N LYS A 124 0.81 15.27 -20.31
CA LYS A 124 0.85 16.73 -20.40
C LYS A 124 0.40 17.23 -21.77
N HIS A 125 0.97 16.69 -22.84
CA HIS A 125 0.59 17.07 -24.20
C HIS A 125 -0.91 16.86 -24.45
N TRP A 126 -1.46 15.71 -24.06
CA TRP A 126 -2.89 15.44 -24.22
C TRP A 126 -3.76 16.36 -23.37
N ILE A 127 -3.35 16.67 -22.14
CA ILE A 127 -4.07 17.56 -21.23
C ILE A 127 -4.10 18.97 -21.82
N ASP A 128 -2.94 19.52 -22.19
CA ASP A 128 -2.83 20.87 -22.73
C ASP A 128 -3.62 21.03 -24.05
N THR A 129 -3.70 19.96 -24.85
CA THR A 129 -4.37 19.98 -26.16
C THR A 129 -5.87 19.72 -26.08
N TYR A 130 -6.32 18.75 -25.26
CA TYR A 130 -7.67 18.19 -25.36
C TYR A 130 -8.53 18.33 -24.10
N HIS A 131 -8.00 18.80 -22.96
CA HIS A 131 -8.74 18.78 -21.69
C HIS A 131 -10.04 19.61 -21.74
N GLU A 132 -9.98 20.83 -22.27
CA GLU A 132 -11.15 21.70 -22.36
C GLU A 132 -12.17 21.21 -23.40
N GLN A 133 -11.70 20.68 -24.54
CA GLN A 133 -12.60 20.08 -25.54
C GLN A 133 -13.30 18.82 -25.00
N ALA A 134 -12.58 17.99 -24.23
CA ALA A 134 -13.15 16.82 -23.58
C ALA A 134 -14.22 17.21 -22.55
N LYS A 135 -14.02 18.29 -21.80
CA LYS A 135 -15.05 18.86 -20.90
C LYS A 135 -16.27 19.32 -21.68
N ALA A 136 -16.07 20.11 -22.75
CA ALA A 136 -17.15 20.61 -23.60
C ALA A 136 -17.98 19.47 -24.21
N ASN A 137 -17.32 18.41 -24.66
CA ASN A 137 -17.96 17.23 -25.27
C ASN A 137 -18.44 16.19 -24.25
N ARG A 138 -18.30 16.47 -22.94
CA ARG A 138 -18.64 15.54 -21.85
C ARG A 138 -17.99 14.16 -22.04
N ALA A 139 -16.76 14.12 -22.55
CA ALA A 139 -15.93 12.91 -22.65
C ALA A 139 -15.02 12.82 -21.44
N ALA A 140 -15.13 11.75 -20.65
CA ALA A 140 -14.26 11.49 -19.51
C ALA A 140 -13.15 10.52 -19.92
N LEU A 141 -11.90 10.99 -19.86
CA LEU A 141 -10.72 10.20 -20.21
C LEU A 141 -9.91 9.93 -18.95
N ILE A 142 -9.84 8.67 -18.50
CA ILE A 142 -9.10 8.27 -17.31
C ILE A 142 -7.70 7.81 -17.70
N LEU A 143 -6.70 8.63 -17.36
CA LEU A 143 -5.30 8.36 -17.68
C LEU A 143 -4.63 7.56 -16.55
N GLY A 144 -3.74 6.63 -16.90
CA GLY A 144 -2.90 5.93 -15.95
C GLY A 144 -3.66 4.99 -15.01
N ALA A 145 -4.65 4.25 -15.51
CA ALA A 145 -5.41 3.30 -14.70
C ALA A 145 -4.73 1.94 -14.48
N GLY A 146 -3.52 1.73 -15.00
CA GLY A 146 -2.77 0.50 -14.76
C GLY A 146 -2.25 0.33 -13.34
N TYR A 147 -1.73 -0.86 -13.02
CA TYR A 147 -1.23 -1.22 -11.68
C TYR A 147 -0.33 -0.17 -11.04
N TRP A 148 0.51 0.45 -11.85
CA TRP A 148 1.55 1.31 -11.32
C TRP A 148 1.06 2.68 -10.85
N ILE A 149 -0.09 3.16 -11.33
CA ILE A 149 -0.65 4.47 -10.96
C ILE A 149 -2.03 4.28 -10.33
N GLY A 150 -2.91 3.47 -10.92
CA GLY A 150 -4.31 3.36 -10.52
C GLY A 150 -4.53 2.96 -9.06
N PRO A 151 -4.04 1.79 -8.62
CA PRO A 151 -4.07 1.39 -7.21
C PRO A 151 -3.41 2.40 -6.27
N HIS A 152 -2.25 2.96 -6.64
CA HIS A 152 -1.54 3.97 -5.83
C HIS A 152 -2.40 5.22 -5.61
N ASP A 153 -3.02 5.72 -6.68
CA ASP A 153 -3.90 6.89 -6.67
C ASP A 153 -5.17 6.64 -5.82
N LEU A 154 -5.79 5.46 -5.96
CA LEU A 154 -6.94 5.05 -5.14
C LEU A 154 -6.58 4.86 -3.66
N MET A 155 -5.40 4.32 -3.35
CA MET A 155 -4.93 4.17 -1.97
C MET A 155 -4.73 5.52 -1.30
N VAL A 156 -4.11 6.48 -2.00
CA VAL A 156 -3.96 7.86 -1.52
C VAL A 156 -5.33 8.47 -1.27
N TRP A 157 -6.24 8.36 -2.24
CA TRP A 157 -7.60 8.87 -2.15
C TRP A 157 -8.35 8.30 -0.93
N THR A 158 -8.22 6.99 -0.69
CA THR A 158 -8.89 6.30 0.44
C THR A 158 -8.29 6.74 1.78
N ALA A 159 -6.96 6.80 1.88
CA ALA A 159 -6.27 7.19 3.11
C ALA A 159 -6.56 8.66 3.50
N VAL A 160 -6.58 9.56 2.51
CA VAL A 160 -6.90 10.99 2.70
C VAL A 160 -8.33 11.16 3.21
N ARG A 161 -9.28 10.44 2.61
CA ARG A 161 -10.69 10.49 2.99
C ARG A 161 -10.93 9.94 4.39
N GLU A 162 -10.32 8.81 4.75
CA GLU A 162 -10.47 8.27 6.09
C GLU A 162 -9.92 9.24 7.14
N LEU A 163 -8.72 9.78 6.90
CA LEU A 163 -8.12 10.74 7.83
C LEU A 163 -9.02 11.96 8.03
N ASN A 164 -9.53 12.52 6.93
CA ASN A 164 -10.41 13.68 7.00
C ASN A 164 -11.75 13.35 7.67
N LYS A 165 -12.36 12.21 7.36
CA LYS A 165 -13.62 11.75 7.97
C LYS A 165 -13.48 11.59 9.49
N GLN A 166 -12.38 11.03 9.97
CA GLN A 166 -12.18 10.71 11.38
C GLN A 166 -11.69 11.90 12.22
N THR A 167 -11.08 12.91 11.59
CA THR A 167 -10.40 14.00 12.33
C THR A 167 -10.86 15.39 11.94
N SER A 168 -11.61 15.53 10.85
CA SER A 168 -11.90 16.80 10.16
C SER A 168 -10.66 17.58 9.68
N LEU A 169 -9.44 17.06 9.90
CA LEU A 169 -8.21 17.67 9.43
C LEU A 169 -7.94 17.34 7.96
N LYS A 170 -7.21 18.23 7.30
CA LYS A 170 -6.73 17.99 5.94
C LYS A 170 -5.44 17.19 5.97
N THR A 171 -5.09 16.55 4.86
CA THR A 171 -3.87 15.74 4.74
C THR A 171 -2.72 16.59 4.21
N ARG A 172 -1.60 16.64 4.93
CA ARG A 172 -0.36 17.28 4.44
C ARG A 172 0.51 16.33 3.63
N GLU A 173 0.52 15.05 3.96
CA GLU A 173 1.46 14.11 3.36
C GLU A 173 0.87 12.72 3.33
N VAL A 174 1.09 12.02 2.22
CA VAL A 174 0.90 10.57 2.13
C VAL A 174 2.23 9.92 1.79
N ILE A 175 2.60 8.92 2.58
CA ILE A 175 3.78 8.08 2.36
C ILE A 175 3.28 6.71 1.90
N LEU A 176 3.67 6.27 0.71
CA LEU A 176 3.32 4.94 0.19
C LEU A 176 4.56 4.06 0.10
N THR A 177 4.38 2.77 0.39
CA THR A 177 5.40 1.75 0.25
C THR A 177 4.89 0.56 -0.53
N ASN A 178 5.75 0.03 -1.41
CA ASN A 178 5.51 -1.20 -2.14
C ASN A 178 6.01 -2.39 -1.29
N LYS A 179 5.13 -3.36 -1.02
CA LYS A 179 5.43 -4.65 -0.39
C LYS A 179 5.36 -5.75 -1.45
N ILE A 180 6.20 -5.63 -2.47
CA ILE A 180 6.23 -6.54 -3.61
C ILE A 180 7.37 -7.53 -3.38
N ASP A 181 7.03 -8.77 -3.02
CA ASP A 181 7.96 -9.91 -3.01
C ASP A 181 7.84 -10.69 -4.34
N VAL A 182 7.80 -9.96 -5.45
CA VAL A 182 7.58 -10.52 -6.79
C VAL A 182 8.64 -9.98 -7.74
N PRO A 183 9.21 -10.81 -8.64
CA PRO A 183 10.08 -10.32 -9.69
C PRO A 183 9.40 -9.21 -10.51
N ILE A 184 10.18 -8.19 -10.89
CA ILE A 184 9.71 -7.19 -11.84
C ILE A 184 9.70 -7.85 -13.22
N ASP A 185 8.54 -8.34 -13.58
CA ASP A 185 8.27 -8.93 -14.87
C ASP A 185 8.06 -7.83 -15.94
N VAL A 186 8.61 -8.04 -17.14
CA VAL A 186 8.49 -7.08 -18.26
C VAL A 186 7.84 -7.79 -19.47
N SER A 187 6.78 -7.21 -20.03
CA SER A 187 6.18 -7.65 -21.30
C SER A 187 6.86 -6.97 -22.50
N GLY A 188 6.75 -7.56 -23.69
CA GLY A 188 7.38 -6.99 -24.89
C GLY A 188 6.89 -5.58 -25.25
N GLY A 189 5.61 -5.28 -25.02
CA GLY A 189 5.08 -3.92 -25.23
C GLY A 189 5.70 -2.89 -24.30
N SER A 190 5.95 -3.26 -23.03
CA SER A 190 6.64 -2.40 -22.07
C SER A 190 8.11 -2.17 -22.45
N ALA A 191 8.76 -3.17 -23.03
CA ALA A 191 10.14 -3.06 -23.52
C ALA A 191 10.25 -2.13 -24.74
N GLU A 192 9.31 -2.19 -25.68
CA GLU A 192 9.25 -1.27 -26.83
C GLU A 192 9.03 0.19 -26.39
N ASP A 193 8.04 0.43 -25.54
CA ASP A 193 7.76 1.78 -25.02
C ASP A 193 8.98 2.38 -24.30
N PHE A 194 9.75 1.54 -23.61
CA PHE A 194 10.97 1.96 -22.93
C PHE A 194 12.12 2.27 -23.90
N SER A 195 12.31 1.44 -24.94
CA SER A 195 13.34 1.64 -25.96
C SER A 195 13.15 2.96 -26.71
N ASP A 196 11.92 3.24 -27.11
CA ASP A 196 11.59 4.47 -27.85
C ASP A 196 11.71 5.71 -26.94
N ALA A 197 11.41 5.58 -25.64
CA ALA A 197 11.61 6.66 -24.67
C ALA A 197 13.09 7.02 -24.44
N LEU A 198 14.00 6.03 -24.48
CA LEU A 198 15.44 6.28 -24.37
C LEU A 198 16.00 7.05 -25.56
N ALA A 199 15.49 6.78 -26.77
CA ALA A 199 15.96 7.41 -27.99
C ALA A 199 15.65 8.92 -28.08
N HIS A 200 14.66 9.42 -27.31
CA HIS A 200 14.12 10.78 -27.47
C HIS A 200 13.98 11.59 -26.16
N GLY A 201 14.46 11.07 -25.02
CA GLY A 201 13.87 11.42 -23.71
C GLY A 201 14.70 12.16 -22.66
N THR A 202 15.99 12.45 -22.82
CA THR A 202 16.83 12.90 -21.67
C THR A 202 16.45 14.27 -21.10
N GLN A 203 16.07 15.24 -21.95
CA GLN A 203 15.79 16.63 -21.54
C GLN A 203 14.35 16.80 -21.01
N LEU A 204 13.35 16.30 -21.73
CA LEU A 204 11.94 16.27 -21.29
C LEU A 204 11.74 15.46 -19.99
N LYS A 205 12.61 14.49 -19.72
CA LYS A 205 12.61 13.69 -18.47
C LYS A 205 13.15 14.47 -17.26
N MET A 206 13.94 15.51 -17.46
CA MET A 206 14.37 16.41 -16.38
C MET A 206 13.27 17.42 -16.04
N GLU A 207 12.62 17.99 -17.06
CA GLU A 207 11.53 18.97 -16.87
C GLU A 207 10.26 18.36 -16.26
N SER A 208 9.98 17.08 -16.57
CA SER A 208 8.83 16.36 -16.02
C SER A 208 9.00 15.93 -14.55
N GLN A 209 10.13 16.20 -13.89
CA GLN A 209 10.31 15.83 -12.47
C GLN A 209 9.59 16.76 -11.49
N ASP A 210 9.03 17.88 -11.99
CA ASP A 210 8.15 18.73 -11.20
C ASP A 210 6.92 17.92 -10.71
N PRO A 211 6.68 17.79 -9.40
CA PRO A 211 5.52 17.07 -8.87
C PRO A 211 4.18 17.56 -9.43
N TRP A 212 4.07 18.85 -9.81
CA TRP A 212 2.85 19.44 -10.33
C TRP A 212 2.82 19.54 -11.85
N TYR A 213 3.75 18.87 -12.55
CA TYR A 213 3.95 19.01 -14.00
C TYR A 213 2.67 18.92 -14.85
N ILE A 214 1.75 18.03 -14.47
CA ILE A 214 0.44 17.85 -15.14
C ILE A 214 -0.74 18.23 -14.25
N SER A 215 -0.51 18.87 -13.11
CA SER A 215 -1.59 19.28 -12.21
C SER A 215 -2.20 20.62 -12.68
N PRO A 216 -3.53 20.81 -12.60
CA PRO A 216 -4.15 22.10 -12.93
C PRO A 216 -3.82 23.22 -11.93
N VAL A 217 -3.29 22.87 -10.76
CA VAL A 217 -2.87 23.83 -9.72
C VAL A 217 -1.49 23.46 -9.18
N ARG A 218 -0.74 24.47 -8.74
CA ARG A 218 0.58 24.28 -8.14
C ARG A 218 0.45 24.31 -6.62
N GLY A 219 1.11 23.35 -5.95
CA GLY A 219 1.18 23.29 -4.49
C GLY A 219 2.39 23.99 -3.91
N ALA A 220 2.57 23.86 -2.59
CA ALA A 220 3.71 24.41 -1.87
C ALA A 220 5.01 23.63 -2.15
N GLU A 221 6.13 24.34 -2.27
CA GLU A 221 7.44 23.80 -2.62
C GLU A 221 7.89 22.63 -1.71
N VAL A 222 8.45 21.58 -2.32
CA VAL A 222 8.77 20.32 -1.63
C VAL A 222 10.19 20.34 -1.05
N VAL A 223 10.31 20.29 0.27
CA VAL A 223 11.57 19.89 0.91
C VAL A 223 11.66 18.36 0.92
N LYS A 224 12.73 17.78 0.36
CA LYS A 224 12.99 16.33 0.46
C LYS A 224 13.07 15.95 1.94
N SER A 225 12.19 15.06 2.39
CA SER A 225 12.16 14.60 3.78
C SER A 225 13.09 13.40 4.03
N SER A 226 13.92 13.03 3.05
CA SER A 226 14.91 11.96 3.15
C SER A 226 16.27 12.51 3.58
N SER A 227 17.08 11.66 4.19
CA SER A 227 18.49 11.96 4.47
C SER A 227 19.28 12.14 3.17
N ILE A 228 20.55 12.57 3.28
CA ILE A 228 21.47 12.70 2.12
C ILE A 228 21.60 11.39 1.33
N ILE A 229 21.47 10.24 2.01
CA ILE A 229 21.53 8.91 1.39
C ILE A 229 20.15 8.37 0.97
N GLY A 230 19.11 9.22 0.95
CA GLY A 230 17.77 8.83 0.49
C GLY A 230 16.96 7.99 1.48
N THR A 231 17.35 7.93 2.76
CA THR A 231 16.62 7.15 3.78
C THR A 231 15.67 8.00 4.61
N ARG A 232 14.55 7.40 5.03
CA ARG A 232 13.56 8.00 5.94
C ARG A 232 13.11 6.95 6.94
N ARG A 233 12.74 7.34 8.15
CA ARG A 233 12.11 6.42 9.11
C ARG A 233 10.69 6.87 9.40
N ASP A 234 9.76 5.94 9.34
CA ASP A 234 8.38 6.14 9.71
C ASP A 234 7.98 5.21 10.85
N ALA A 235 7.18 5.71 11.79
CA ALA A 235 6.76 4.95 12.96
C ALA A 235 5.86 3.74 12.63
N HIS A 236 5.13 3.79 11.51
CA HIS A 236 4.26 2.72 11.04
C HIS A 236 4.94 1.86 9.98
N LEU A 237 5.60 2.51 9.00
CA LEU A 237 6.18 1.84 7.82
C LEU A 237 7.62 1.36 8.02
N GLY A 238 8.29 1.74 9.11
CA GLY A 238 9.66 1.31 9.41
C GLY A 238 10.73 2.13 8.69
N LEU A 239 11.83 1.48 8.30
CA LEU A 239 12.91 2.11 7.55
C LEU A 239 12.58 2.12 6.05
N LEU A 240 12.65 3.30 5.46
CA LEU A 240 12.27 3.61 4.09
C LEU A 240 13.47 4.09 3.29
N VAL A 241 13.48 3.79 2.00
CA VAL A 241 14.53 4.21 1.07
C VAL A 241 13.92 4.67 -0.26
N ASP A 242 14.42 5.80 -0.76
CA ASP A 242 13.95 6.52 -1.95
C ASP A 242 14.42 5.83 -3.23
N THR A 243 13.94 4.60 -3.45
CA THR A 243 14.29 3.73 -4.59
C THR A 243 13.07 3.19 -5.32
N ALA A 244 11.87 3.63 -4.93
CA ALA A 244 10.61 3.10 -5.46
C ALA A 244 10.51 3.32 -6.97
N LEU A 245 10.42 2.22 -7.72
CA LEU A 245 10.36 2.26 -9.17
C LEU A 245 9.06 2.93 -9.64
N GLY A 246 9.19 4.00 -10.42
CA GLY A 246 8.04 4.75 -10.93
C GLY A 246 7.43 5.75 -9.93
N GLY A 247 8.05 5.96 -8.77
CA GLY A 247 7.57 6.93 -7.77
C GLY A 247 7.50 8.37 -8.28
N VAL A 248 8.28 8.72 -9.32
CA VAL A 248 8.21 10.04 -9.99
C VAL A 248 6.91 10.18 -10.77
N ASP A 249 6.59 9.23 -11.65
CA ASP A 249 5.34 9.26 -12.43
C ASP A 249 4.11 9.22 -11.52
N ASN A 250 4.14 8.34 -10.52
CA ASN A 250 3.05 8.22 -9.54
C ASN A 250 2.81 9.54 -8.83
N ARG A 251 3.89 10.20 -8.39
CA ARG A 251 3.82 11.53 -7.78
C ARG A 251 3.14 12.53 -8.71
N ILE A 252 3.51 12.60 -9.97
CA ILE A 252 2.94 13.54 -10.94
C ILE A 252 1.43 13.32 -11.13
N PHE A 253 1.01 12.07 -11.33
CA PHE A 253 -0.42 11.72 -11.51
C PHE A 253 -1.23 11.98 -10.23
N ILE A 254 -0.70 11.63 -9.06
CA ILE A 254 -1.40 11.83 -7.78
C ILE A 254 -1.54 13.33 -7.44
N HIS A 255 -0.55 14.17 -7.78
CA HIS A 255 -0.71 15.62 -7.64
C HIS A 255 -1.68 16.21 -8.66
N ARG A 256 -1.89 15.56 -9.81
CA ARG A 256 -3.01 15.91 -10.69
C ARG A 256 -4.35 15.55 -10.07
N THR A 257 -4.50 14.37 -9.48
CA THR A 257 -5.70 14.01 -8.69
C THR A 257 -5.99 15.07 -7.64
N TRP A 258 -4.98 15.43 -6.83
CA TRP A 258 -5.07 16.48 -5.84
C TRP A 258 -5.61 17.80 -6.43
N GLY A 259 -5.04 18.23 -7.56
CA GLY A 259 -5.45 19.47 -8.22
C GLY A 259 -6.85 19.41 -8.83
N LEU A 260 -7.22 18.29 -9.44
CA LEU A 260 -8.55 18.05 -10.01
C LEU A 260 -9.65 18.03 -8.95
N LEU A 261 -9.34 17.65 -7.71
CA LEU A 261 -10.28 17.60 -6.59
C LEU A 261 -10.30 18.89 -5.75
N GLY A 262 -9.53 19.91 -6.16
CA GLY A 262 -9.60 21.29 -5.64
C GLY A 262 -9.37 21.43 -4.14
N GLY A 263 -8.62 20.52 -3.49
CA GLY A 263 -8.38 20.53 -2.04
C GLY A 263 -9.62 20.32 -1.15
N SER A 264 -10.80 20.11 -1.74
CA SER A 264 -12.07 20.03 -1.01
C SER A 264 -12.30 18.65 -0.38
N GLN A 265 -11.74 17.59 -1.00
CA GLN A 265 -11.93 16.20 -0.57
C GLN A 265 -10.89 15.70 0.45
N GLY A 266 -10.60 16.51 1.48
CA GLY A 266 -9.72 16.13 2.58
C GLY A 266 -8.21 16.30 2.30
N TYR A 267 -7.81 16.60 1.07
CA TYR A 267 -6.44 17.01 0.77
C TYR A 267 -6.14 18.42 1.33
N GLY A 268 -4.95 18.63 1.88
CA GLY A 268 -4.51 19.94 2.38
C GLY A 268 -3.84 20.81 1.30
N PRO A 269 -3.66 22.11 1.56
CA PRO A 269 -2.88 22.99 0.68
C PRO A 269 -1.39 22.62 0.64
N ASN A 270 -0.89 21.99 1.71
CA ASN A 270 0.48 21.50 1.82
C ASN A 270 0.63 20.04 1.38
N PHE A 271 -0.37 19.49 0.67
CA PHE A 271 -0.38 18.08 0.30
C PHE A 271 0.85 17.70 -0.53
N ARG A 272 1.49 16.60 -0.12
CA ARG A 272 2.56 15.96 -0.88
C ARG A 272 2.44 14.43 -0.83
N TYR A 273 2.77 13.81 -1.95
CA TYR A 273 2.89 12.36 -2.06
C TYR A 273 4.36 11.95 -2.09
N ASN A 274 4.75 10.96 -1.28
CA ASN A 274 6.08 10.37 -1.31
C ASN A 274 5.99 8.84 -1.37
N GLU A 275 6.81 8.23 -2.21
CA GLU A 275 6.85 6.78 -2.40
C GLU A 275 8.24 6.25 -2.06
N TYR A 276 8.29 5.14 -1.34
CA TYR A 276 9.54 4.53 -0.89
C TYR A 276 9.47 3.01 -0.97
N ASP A 277 10.62 2.35 -1.02
CA ASP A 277 10.73 0.94 -0.68
C ASP A 277 11.01 0.78 0.81
N THR A 278 10.61 -0.36 1.38
CA THR A 278 11.01 -0.72 2.75
C THR A 278 12.40 -1.33 2.78
N ALA A 279 13.18 -1.06 3.82
CA ALA A 279 14.50 -1.65 4.06
C ALA A 279 14.54 -2.30 5.45
N ALA A 280 15.15 -3.48 5.56
CA ALA A 280 15.27 -4.18 6.83
C ALA A 280 16.37 -3.57 7.73
N SER A 281 17.36 -2.93 7.12
CA SER A 281 18.51 -2.30 7.78
C SER A 281 19.11 -1.18 6.94
N THR A 282 19.93 -0.33 7.54
CA THR A 282 20.66 0.73 6.83
C THR A 282 21.55 0.16 5.71
N LEU A 283 22.22 -0.98 5.95
CA LEU A 283 23.02 -1.64 4.93
C LEU A 283 22.15 -2.09 3.74
N SER A 284 20.99 -2.70 4.01
CA SER A 284 20.06 -3.08 2.92
C SER A 284 19.55 -1.86 2.14
N ALA A 285 19.37 -0.71 2.80
CA ALA A 285 18.98 0.53 2.13
C ALA A 285 20.10 1.02 1.20
N ILE A 286 21.36 1.02 1.66
CA ILE A 286 22.51 1.40 0.83
C ILE A 286 22.62 0.47 -0.40
N LEU A 287 22.49 -0.85 -0.21
CA LEU A 287 22.53 -1.81 -1.30
C LEU A 287 21.42 -1.55 -2.34
N LYS A 288 20.20 -1.23 -1.90
CA LYS A 288 19.10 -0.84 -2.80
C LYS A 288 19.41 0.43 -3.59
N VAL A 289 19.95 1.46 -2.95
CA VAL A 289 20.37 2.70 -3.63
C VAL A 289 21.42 2.41 -4.69
N LEU A 290 22.44 1.61 -4.36
CA LEU A 290 23.48 1.20 -5.31
C LEU A 290 22.90 0.37 -6.47
N GLN A 291 21.96 -0.54 -6.18
CA GLN A 291 21.29 -1.34 -7.21
C GLN A 291 20.49 -0.46 -8.19
N VAL A 292 19.71 0.51 -7.68
CA VAL A 292 18.96 1.43 -8.53
C VAL A 292 19.89 2.37 -9.30
N ALA A 293 20.98 2.84 -8.69
CA ALA A 293 21.99 3.63 -9.38
C ALA A 293 22.62 2.85 -10.54
N LEU A 294 22.98 1.59 -10.31
CA LEU A 294 23.53 0.71 -11.36
C LEU A 294 22.50 0.47 -12.47
N LEU A 295 21.24 0.19 -12.12
CA LEU A 295 20.18 0.02 -13.10
C LEU A 295 19.98 1.28 -13.94
N ASN A 296 19.98 2.46 -13.32
CA ASN A 296 19.88 3.73 -14.04
C ASN A 296 21.06 3.95 -15.00
N VAL A 297 22.28 3.58 -14.62
CA VAL A 297 23.45 3.62 -15.50
C VAL A 297 23.26 2.70 -16.70
N LEU A 298 22.87 1.43 -16.47
CA LEU A 298 22.61 0.45 -17.53
C LEU A 298 21.53 0.93 -18.50
N LEU A 299 20.46 1.52 -17.98
CA LEU A 299 19.33 2.02 -18.76
C LEU A 299 19.68 3.32 -19.52
N SER A 300 20.51 4.20 -18.94
CA SER A 300 20.88 5.48 -19.58
C SER A 300 21.88 5.33 -20.73
N SER A 301 22.59 4.21 -20.81
CA SER A 301 23.56 3.95 -21.86
C SER A 301 22.92 3.12 -22.98
N GLN A 302 22.81 3.72 -24.17
CA GLN A 302 22.27 3.04 -25.35
C GLN A 302 23.03 1.73 -25.66
N LEU A 303 24.35 1.72 -25.43
CA LEU A 303 25.20 0.55 -25.63
C LEU A 303 24.88 -0.55 -24.60
N LEU A 304 24.85 -0.20 -23.30
CA LEU A 304 24.58 -1.19 -22.25
C LEU A 304 23.14 -1.72 -22.35
N TYR A 305 22.18 -0.85 -22.65
CA TYR A 305 20.81 -1.27 -22.92
C TYR A 305 20.76 -2.27 -24.09
N HIS A 306 21.39 -1.96 -25.23
CA HIS A 306 21.30 -2.80 -26.43
C HIS A 306 22.02 -4.15 -26.27
N TYR A 307 23.20 -4.19 -25.65
CA TYR A 307 24.00 -5.40 -25.58
C TYR A 307 23.78 -6.24 -24.30
N VAL A 308 23.34 -5.62 -23.20
CA VAL A 308 23.17 -6.31 -21.91
C VAL A 308 21.70 -6.58 -21.61
N LEU A 309 20.84 -5.57 -21.74
CA LEU A 309 19.44 -5.67 -21.32
C LEU A 309 18.52 -6.19 -22.42
N ARG A 310 18.58 -5.62 -23.63
CA ARG A 310 17.67 -5.93 -24.74
C ARG A 310 17.58 -7.42 -25.09
N PRO A 311 18.67 -8.22 -25.10
CA PRO A 311 18.61 -9.65 -25.41
C PRO A 311 17.79 -10.47 -24.40
N THR A 312 17.59 -9.95 -23.19
CA THR A 312 16.85 -10.61 -22.12
C THR A 312 15.36 -10.22 -22.07
N LEU A 313 14.95 -9.22 -22.86
CA LEU A 313 13.58 -8.68 -22.85
C LEU A 313 12.68 -9.41 -23.87
N PRO A 314 11.40 -9.69 -23.53
CA PRO A 314 10.49 -10.39 -24.43
C PRO A 314 10.19 -9.66 -25.75
N SER A 315 9.69 -10.42 -26.73
CA SER A 315 9.17 -9.88 -27.99
C SER A 315 7.75 -9.34 -27.84
N THR A 316 7.33 -8.50 -28.79
CA THR A 316 6.04 -7.82 -28.75
C THR A 316 4.88 -8.79 -28.83
N GLY A 317 4.00 -8.75 -27.83
CA GLY A 317 2.90 -9.70 -27.66
C GLY A 317 3.20 -10.83 -26.68
N ASP A 318 4.48 -11.08 -26.41
CA ASP A 318 4.91 -11.98 -25.34
C ASP A 318 4.94 -11.25 -24.00
N GLY A 319 4.86 -12.04 -22.94
CA GLY A 319 4.96 -11.55 -21.59
C GLY A 319 5.09 -12.70 -20.59
N PRO A 320 5.03 -12.37 -19.31
CA PRO A 320 5.19 -13.34 -18.23
C PRO A 320 4.16 -14.48 -18.29
N ASP A 321 4.44 -15.58 -17.59
CA ASP A 321 3.49 -16.68 -17.52
C ASP A 321 2.15 -16.21 -16.92
N LEU A 322 1.05 -16.42 -17.67
CA LEU A 322 -0.28 -15.97 -17.29
C LEU A 322 -0.81 -16.69 -16.05
N THR A 323 -0.45 -17.96 -15.87
CA THR A 323 -0.86 -18.75 -14.70
C THR A 323 -0.16 -18.23 -13.45
N VAL A 324 1.13 -17.92 -13.55
CA VAL A 324 1.93 -17.30 -12.49
C VAL A 324 1.34 -15.93 -12.14
N GLN A 325 1.04 -15.09 -13.13
CA GLN A 325 0.42 -13.78 -12.92
C GLN A 325 -0.97 -13.88 -12.28
N LYS A 326 -1.81 -14.85 -12.65
CA LYS A 326 -3.17 -14.98 -12.09
C LYS A 326 -3.25 -15.72 -10.74
N LYS A 327 -2.35 -16.67 -10.47
CA LYS A 327 -2.52 -17.64 -9.37
C LYS A 327 -1.39 -17.66 -8.34
N VAL A 328 -0.18 -17.23 -8.71
CA VAL A 328 1.01 -17.35 -7.87
C VAL A 328 1.42 -16.01 -7.28
N HIS A 329 1.52 -15.00 -8.13
CA HIS A 329 1.94 -13.66 -7.73
C HIS A 329 0.92 -13.01 -6.79
N LYS A 330 1.45 -12.20 -5.87
CA LYS A 330 0.66 -11.38 -4.94
C LYS A 330 1.33 -10.04 -4.82
N ILE A 331 0.56 -8.98 -4.95
CA ILE A 331 1.02 -7.61 -4.79
C ILE A 331 0.49 -7.06 -3.47
N GLY A 332 1.35 -6.35 -2.76
CA GLY A 332 1.03 -5.68 -1.50
C GLY A 332 1.55 -4.25 -1.50
N MET A 333 0.81 -3.33 -0.91
CA MET A 333 1.21 -1.93 -0.71
C MET A 333 0.67 -1.42 0.62
N GLU A 334 1.31 -0.40 1.18
CA GLU A 334 0.84 0.29 2.38
C GLU A 334 1.07 1.79 2.26
N ALA A 335 0.01 2.58 2.48
CA ALA A 335 0.02 4.02 2.44
C ALA A 335 -0.34 4.59 3.82
N VAL A 336 0.30 5.70 4.21
CA VAL A 336 -0.03 6.43 5.44
C VAL A 336 -0.24 7.91 5.15
N ALA A 337 -1.47 8.37 5.33
CA ALA A 337 -1.85 9.77 5.36
C ALA A 337 -1.52 10.39 6.72
N ILE A 338 -0.98 11.61 6.70
CA ILE A 338 -0.58 12.40 7.86
C ILE A 338 -1.31 13.73 7.81
N ALA A 339 -1.96 14.11 8.92
CA ALA A 339 -2.74 15.34 8.95
C ALA A 339 -1.85 16.58 8.91
N ASP A 340 -2.39 17.64 8.31
CA ASP A 340 -1.87 18.99 8.38
C ASP A 340 -2.18 19.59 9.76
N GLY A 341 -1.24 20.34 10.32
CA GLY A 341 -1.33 20.88 11.68
C GLY A 341 -1.12 19.88 12.83
N ASP A 342 -1.46 18.59 12.68
CA ASP A 342 -1.26 17.56 13.72
C ASP A 342 -0.71 16.24 13.16
N ALA A 343 0.62 16.10 13.17
CA ALA A 343 1.32 14.90 12.69
C ALA A 343 0.98 13.61 13.47
N THR A 344 0.35 13.70 14.65
CA THR A 344 -0.05 12.53 15.44
C THR A 344 -1.31 11.87 14.89
N LYS A 345 -2.11 12.60 14.11
CA LYS A 345 -3.31 12.10 13.43
C LYS A 345 -2.91 11.53 12.09
N ARG A 346 -3.13 10.22 11.94
CA ARG A 346 -2.66 9.45 10.79
C ARG A 346 -3.69 8.38 10.43
N ALA A 347 -3.87 8.13 9.14
CA ALA A 347 -4.65 7.00 8.63
C ALA A 347 -3.75 6.14 7.75
N ALA A 348 -3.86 4.82 7.88
CA ALA A 348 -3.14 3.86 7.05
C ALA A 348 -4.14 3.09 6.18
N THR A 349 -3.79 2.92 4.92
CA THR A 349 -4.49 2.05 3.97
C THR A 349 -3.52 0.97 3.51
N SER A 350 -3.87 -0.29 3.73
CA SER A 350 -3.18 -1.42 3.11
C SER A 350 -3.95 -1.91 1.90
N PHE A 351 -3.20 -2.31 0.88
CA PHE A 351 -3.71 -2.92 -0.34
C PHE A 351 -3.07 -4.28 -0.54
N GLU A 352 -3.89 -5.29 -0.82
CA GLU A 352 -3.43 -6.60 -1.26
C GLU A 352 -4.25 -7.07 -2.46
N PHE A 353 -3.62 -7.76 -3.40
CA PHE A 353 -4.33 -8.40 -4.51
C PHE A 353 -3.69 -9.74 -4.87
N PRO A 354 -4.51 -10.81 -5.05
CA PRO A 354 -4.04 -12.16 -5.36
C PRO A 354 -3.74 -12.32 -6.86
N GLY A 355 -2.80 -11.51 -7.36
CA GLY A 355 -2.29 -11.60 -8.72
C GLY A 355 -1.09 -10.68 -8.92
N GLY A 356 -0.44 -10.83 -10.07
CA GLY A 356 0.68 -10.00 -10.50
C GLY A 356 0.24 -8.68 -11.10
N THR A 357 1.23 -7.85 -11.44
CA THR A 357 1.04 -6.46 -11.88
C THR A 357 0.29 -6.33 -13.20
N TYR A 358 0.49 -7.25 -14.16
CA TYR A 358 -0.23 -7.25 -15.43
C TYR A 358 -1.69 -7.70 -15.26
N TYR A 359 -1.93 -8.70 -14.41
CA TYR A 359 -3.30 -9.12 -14.12
C TYR A 359 -4.06 -8.02 -13.36
N MET A 360 -3.43 -7.37 -12.37
CA MET A 360 -4.03 -6.22 -11.69
C MET A 360 -4.32 -5.07 -12.66
N THR A 361 -3.41 -4.80 -13.61
CA THR A 361 -3.65 -3.81 -14.67
C THR A 361 -4.91 -4.17 -15.45
N ALA A 362 -5.04 -5.41 -15.93
CA ALA A 362 -6.23 -5.86 -16.65
C ALA A 362 -7.52 -5.71 -15.83
N VAL A 363 -7.48 -6.00 -14.52
CA VAL A 363 -8.59 -5.79 -13.59
C VAL A 363 -8.95 -4.31 -13.48
N CYS A 364 -7.98 -3.42 -13.29
CA CYS A 364 -8.24 -1.98 -13.27
C CYS A 364 -8.85 -1.47 -14.59
N MET A 365 -8.34 -1.91 -15.74
CA MET A 365 -8.83 -1.47 -17.05
C MET A 365 -10.29 -1.87 -17.28
N ALA A 366 -10.63 -3.14 -17.01
CA ALA A 366 -11.98 -3.65 -17.18
C ALA A 366 -12.98 -2.99 -16.22
N HIS A 367 -12.65 -2.91 -14.93
CA HIS A 367 -13.54 -2.36 -13.91
C HIS A 367 -13.60 -0.83 -13.92
N GLY A 368 -12.53 -0.16 -14.34
CA GLY A 368 -12.55 1.29 -14.59
C GLY A 368 -13.46 1.65 -15.77
N ALA A 369 -13.42 0.88 -16.85
CA ALA A 369 -14.37 1.03 -17.95
C ALA A 369 -15.81 0.73 -17.53
N ALA A 370 -16.02 -0.28 -16.69
CA ALA A 370 -17.33 -0.58 -16.11
C ALA A 370 -17.84 0.55 -15.21
N SER A 371 -16.96 1.21 -14.47
CA SER A 371 -17.30 2.38 -13.66
C SER A 371 -17.81 3.52 -14.55
N LEU A 372 -17.12 3.82 -15.65
CA LEU A 372 -17.55 4.83 -16.64
C LEU A 372 -18.86 4.44 -17.34
N LEU A 373 -19.06 3.16 -17.63
CA LEU A 373 -20.22 2.68 -18.39
C LEU A 373 -21.51 2.66 -17.56
N TYR A 374 -21.44 2.15 -16.33
CA TYR A 374 -22.61 1.82 -15.52
C TYR A 374 -22.91 2.85 -14.43
N SER A 375 -21.89 3.47 -13.84
CA SER A 375 -22.05 4.40 -12.71
C SER A 375 -21.86 5.84 -13.18
N ARG A 376 -20.72 6.10 -13.84
CA ARG A 376 -20.26 7.40 -14.33
C ARG A 376 -20.32 8.54 -13.29
N LYS A 377 -20.20 8.19 -12.01
CA LYS A 377 -20.13 9.13 -10.89
C LYS A 377 -18.68 9.56 -10.69
N LEU A 378 -18.28 10.63 -11.37
CA LEU A 378 -16.93 11.15 -11.28
C LEU A 378 -16.80 12.08 -10.06
N GLU A 379 -15.69 11.92 -9.35
CA GLU A 379 -15.34 12.78 -8.22
C GLU A 379 -15.05 14.22 -8.68
N GLY A 380 -15.06 15.16 -7.74
CA GLY A 380 -14.78 16.58 -8.03
C GLY A 380 -15.85 17.28 -8.88
N GLY A 381 -16.99 16.64 -9.15
CA GLY A 381 -18.06 17.21 -9.98
C GLY A 381 -17.73 17.24 -11.48
N HIS A 382 -16.72 16.47 -11.91
CA HIS A 382 -16.33 16.42 -13.32
C HIS A 382 -17.40 15.74 -14.17
N GLU A 383 -17.69 16.31 -15.34
CA GLU A 383 -18.61 15.69 -16.32
C GLU A 383 -17.88 15.15 -17.58
N GLY A 384 -16.62 15.57 -17.75
CA GLY A 384 -15.68 15.24 -18.81
C GLY A 384 -14.31 15.85 -18.51
N GLY A 385 -13.37 15.68 -19.44
CA GLY A 385 -11.98 16.09 -19.28
C GLY A 385 -11.02 14.90 -19.23
N LEU A 386 -9.73 15.22 -19.32
CA LEU A 386 -8.66 14.28 -19.03
C LEU A 386 -8.44 14.22 -17.52
N LEU A 387 -8.77 13.10 -16.89
CA LEU A 387 -8.82 12.89 -15.45
C LEU A 387 -7.85 11.76 -15.04
N THR A 388 -7.81 11.46 -13.75
CA THR A 388 -6.99 10.40 -13.16
C THR A 388 -7.86 9.28 -12.58
N THR A 389 -7.25 8.15 -12.26
CA THR A 389 -7.94 6.95 -11.79
C THR A 389 -8.79 7.19 -10.54
N ALA A 390 -8.28 7.95 -9.57
CA ALA A 390 -9.03 8.28 -8.35
C ALA A 390 -10.28 9.13 -8.61
N CYS A 391 -10.42 9.74 -9.80
CA CYS A 391 -11.67 10.42 -10.18
C CYS A 391 -12.84 9.45 -10.37
N LEU A 392 -12.59 8.14 -10.52
CA LEU A 392 -13.64 7.11 -10.48
C LEU A 392 -14.12 6.78 -9.06
N GLY A 393 -13.37 7.22 -8.05
CA GLY A 393 -13.78 7.23 -6.64
C GLY A 393 -14.17 5.87 -6.07
N GLN A 394 -15.19 5.89 -5.20
CA GLN A 394 -15.62 4.71 -4.44
C GLN A 394 -16.12 3.57 -5.34
N ASP A 395 -16.76 3.87 -6.47
CA ASP A 395 -17.30 2.85 -7.38
C ASP A 395 -16.20 1.92 -7.88
N LEU A 396 -15.03 2.47 -8.22
CA LEU A 396 -13.89 1.66 -8.64
C LEU A 396 -13.29 0.88 -7.46
N VAL A 397 -13.18 1.48 -6.26
CA VAL A 397 -12.71 0.75 -5.06
C VAL A 397 -13.59 -0.47 -4.79
N ASP A 398 -14.91 -0.31 -4.85
CA ASP A 398 -15.88 -1.39 -4.60
C ASP A 398 -15.77 -2.49 -5.66
N ARG A 399 -15.65 -2.12 -6.95
CA ARG A 399 -15.46 -3.07 -8.05
C ARG A 399 -14.15 -3.83 -7.94
N LEU A 400 -13.04 -3.16 -7.65
CA LEU A 400 -11.75 -3.81 -7.44
C LEU A 400 -11.80 -4.75 -6.23
N THR A 401 -12.52 -4.36 -5.18
CA THR A 401 -12.73 -5.21 -4.00
C THR A 401 -13.51 -6.46 -4.36
N ALA A 402 -14.60 -6.33 -5.13
CA ALA A 402 -15.36 -7.45 -5.66
C ALA A 402 -14.52 -8.34 -6.60
N ALA A 403 -13.54 -7.78 -7.29
CA ALA A 403 -12.59 -8.49 -8.14
C ALA A 403 -11.41 -9.12 -7.37
N GLY A 404 -11.40 -9.05 -6.04
CA GLY A 404 -10.43 -9.74 -5.18
C GLY A 404 -9.33 -8.83 -4.60
N ALA A 405 -9.32 -7.53 -4.89
CA ALA A 405 -8.47 -6.60 -4.17
C ALA A 405 -8.96 -6.42 -2.72
N LYS A 406 -8.05 -6.11 -1.81
CA LYS A 406 -8.38 -5.82 -0.41
C LYS A 406 -7.87 -4.44 -0.07
N PHE A 407 -8.79 -3.52 0.19
CA PHE A 407 -8.50 -2.20 0.74
C PHE A 407 -8.87 -2.20 2.22
N GLU A 408 -7.89 -2.17 3.11
CA GLU A 408 -8.14 -2.03 4.55
C GLU A 408 -7.63 -0.68 5.01
N THR A 409 -8.53 0.18 5.48
CA THR A 409 -8.18 1.52 5.94
C THR A 409 -8.52 1.70 7.41
N LYS A 410 -7.59 2.26 8.19
CA LYS A 410 -7.74 2.45 9.63
C LYS A 410 -6.95 3.65 10.14
N MET A 411 -7.41 4.23 11.24
CA MET A 411 -6.63 5.22 11.97
C MET A 411 -5.42 4.55 12.64
N VAL A 412 -4.24 5.14 12.48
CA VAL A 412 -3.02 4.70 13.15
C VAL A 412 -3.01 5.32 14.55
N TYR A 413 -3.61 4.60 15.50
CA TYR A 413 -3.48 4.94 16.90
C TYR A 413 -2.06 4.63 17.38
N ASN A 414 -1.44 5.62 18.03
CA ASN A 414 -0.13 5.57 18.71
C ASN A 414 1.14 5.88 17.91
N ALA A 415 1.20 7.05 17.29
CA ALA A 415 2.47 7.65 16.86
C ALA A 415 3.46 7.87 18.04
N LYS A 416 2.98 8.10 19.28
CA LYS A 416 3.85 8.28 20.46
C LYS A 416 4.47 6.98 20.99
N LEU A 417 3.74 5.85 21.03
CA LEU A 417 4.35 4.55 21.39
C LEU A 417 5.36 4.07 20.35
N ALA A 418 5.10 4.30 19.05
CA ALA A 418 5.98 3.84 17.99
C ALA A 418 7.21 4.75 17.75
N ALA A 419 7.14 6.04 18.12
CA ALA A 419 8.27 6.97 17.97
C ALA A 419 9.39 6.76 19.01
N ARG A 420 9.05 6.35 20.24
CA ARG A 420 10.01 6.07 21.33
C ARG A 420 9.57 4.84 22.13
N PRO A 421 9.63 3.63 21.55
CA PRO A 421 9.09 2.41 22.15
C PRO A 421 9.74 2.10 23.51
N LEU A 422 11.06 2.26 23.64
CA LEU A 422 11.76 2.00 24.91
C LEU A 422 11.35 2.99 26.02
N PHE A 423 11.36 4.29 25.73
CA PHE A 423 10.99 5.32 26.72
C PHE A 423 9.54 5.17 27.18
N THR A 424 8.63 4.96 26.24
CA THR A 424 7.19 4.86 26.55
C THR A 424 6.89 3.58 27.34
N SER A 425 7.49 2.45 26.97
CA SER A 425 7.38 1.21 27.74
C SER A 425 7.98 1.36 29.14
N SER A 426 9.16 1.98 29.28
CA SER A 426 9.77 2.25 30.60
C SER A 426 8.85 3.03 31.51
N VAL A 427 8.33 4.18 31.06
CA VAL A 427 7.44 5.01 31.90
C VAL A 427 6.16 4.24 32.27
N THR A 428 5.53 3.60 31.29
CA THR A 428 4.27 2.86 31.50
C THR A 428 4.45 1.70 32.48
N THR A 429 5.52 0.92 32.31
CA THR A 429 5.82 -0.21 33.18
C THR A 429 6.17 0.26 34.60
N GLY A 430 6.93 1.35 34.76
CA GLY A 430 7.21 1.93 36.08
C GLY A 430 5.93 2.31 36.84
N VAL A 431 4.99 2.98 36.17
CA VAL A 431 3.67 3.32 36.74
C VAL A 431 2.89 2.08 37.15
N LEU A 432 2.92 1.00 36.36
CA LEU A 432 2.16 -0.21 36.65
C LEU A 432 2.74 -1.03 37.80
N PHE A 433 4.07 -1.07 37.95
CA PHE A 433 4.69 -1.68 39.11
C PHE A 433 4.37 -0.88 40.39
N ALA A 434 4.38 0.45 40.32
CA ALA A 434 3.93 1.29 41.43
C ALA A 434 2.45 1.02 41.78
N THR A 435 1.56 1.01 40.79
CA THR A 435 0.13 0.74 41.00
C THR A 435 -0.12 -0.65 41.55
N GLY A 436 0.58 -1.67 41.07
CA GLY A 436 0.49 -3.04 41.59
C GLY A 436 0.93 -3.12 43.06
N ASP A 437 2.00 -2.40 43.42
CA ASP A 437 2.45 -2.33 44.81
C ASP A 437 1.47 -1.59 45.72
N VAL A 438 0.94 -0.45 45.29
CA VAL A 438 -0.12 0.27 46.02
C VAL A 438 -1.33 -0.64 46.25
N THR A 439 -1.73 -1.39 45.22
CA THR A 439 -2.84 -2.35 45.30
C THR A 439 -2.56 -3.46 46.31
N ALA A 440 -1.35 -4.04 46.30
CA ALA A 440 -0.94 -5.03 47.31
C ALA A 440 -0.99 -4.47 48.73
N GLN A 441 -0.40 -3.29 48.95
CA GLN A 441 -0.32 -2.69 50.27
C GLN A 441 -1.69 -2.30 50.84
N GLN A 442 -2.60 -1.81 50.00
CA GLN A 442 -3.90 -1.29 50.44
C GLN A 442 -5.01 -2.36 50.43
N LEU A 443 -5.09 -3.20 49.40
CA LEU A 443 -6.19 -4.16 49.26
C LEU A 443 -5.86 -5.54 49.82
N VAL A 444 -4.60 -5.99 49.73
CA VAL A 444 -4.18 -7.32 50.19
C VAL A 444 -3.68 -7.27 51.63
N GLU A 445 -2.70 -6.41 51.90
CA GLU A 445 -2.08 -6.26 53.22
C GLU A 445 -2.89 -5.35 54.17
N ARG A 446 -3.85 -4.58 53.63
CA ARG A 446 -4.74 -3.67 54.38
C ARG A 446 -3.99 -2.74 55.37
N ARG A 447 -2.83 -2.22 54.96
CA ARG A 447 -1.99 -1.36 55.82
C ARG A 447 -2.64 -0.01 56.15
N GLY A 448 -3.52 0.48 55.28
CA GLY A 448 -4.13 1.81 55.39
C GLY A 448 -3.22 2.93 54.88
N ALA A 449 -3.80 4.11 54.64
CA ALA A 449 -3.13 5.23 53.96
C ALA A 449 -1.95 5.82 54.75
N LYS A 450 -2.04 5.86 56.10
CA LYS A 450 -1.00 6.44 56.96
C LYS A 450 0.24 5.54 57.13
N ALA A 451 0.11 4.23 56.90
CA ALA A 451 1.19 3.26 57.04
C ALA A 451 1.68 2.72 55.68
N HIS A 452 1.41 3.45 54.60
CA HIS A 452 1.84 3.09 53.26
C HIS A 452 3.36 3.26 53.10
N ASP A 453 4.03 2.22 52.62
CA ASP A 453 5.47 2.22 52.38
C ASP A 453 5.78 2.78 50.99
N LEU A 454 5.98 4.10 50.94
CA LEU A 454 6.35 4.82 49.71
C LEU A 454 7.72 4.39 49.18
N THR A 455 8.64 3.98 50.05
CA THR A 455 9.99 3.55 49.66
C THR A 455 9.93 2.21 48.92
N ARG A 456 9.03 1.29 49.33
CA ARG A 456 8.73 0.06 48.59
C ARG A 456 8.09 0.36 47.23
N THR A 457 7.10 1.26 47.17
CA THR A 457 6.47 1.66 45.91
C THR A 457 7.47 2.30 44.95
N GLY A 458 8.37 3.14 45.45
CA GLY A 458 9.46 3.74 44.67
C GLY A 458 10.43 2.72 44.09
N ARG A 459 10.82 1.69 44.88
CA ARG A 459 11.67 0.58 44.40
C ARG A 459 10.99 -0.24 43.30
N MET A 460 9.68 -0.51 43.45
CA MET A 460 8.89 -1.19 42.43
C MET A 460 8.80 -0.38 41.14
N ALA A 461 8.56 0.93 41.25
CA ALA A 461 8.53 1.84 40.11
C ALA A 461 9.89 1.88 39.37
N LEU A 462 10.99 1.96 40.13
CA LEU A 462 12.36 1.98 39.60
C LEU A 462 12.69 0.69 38.87
N TYR A 463 12.39 -0.47 39.46
CA TYR A 463 12.57 -1.76 38.81
C TYR A 463 11.74 -1.84 37.51
N GLY A 464 10.45 -1.51 37.59
CA GLY A 464 9.55 -1.55 36.44
C GLY A 464 10.02 -0.66 35.29
N GLY A 465 10.45 0.56 35.59
CA GLY A 465 10.82 1.54 34.56
C GLY A 465 12.24 1.41 34.01
N CYS A 466 13.22 1.13 34.88
CA CYS A 466 14.63 1.10 34.49
C CYS A 466 15.14 -0.29 34.10
N VAL A 467 14.51 -1.35 34.60
CA VAL A 467 14.97 -2.74 34.36
C VAL A 467 13.96 -3.48 33.49
N PHE A 468 12.75 -3.72 33.98
CA PHE A 468 11.80 -4.61 33.31
C PHE A 468 11.28 -4.02 31.99
N GLY A 469 10.91 -2.74 31.96
CA GLY A 469 10.37 -2.07 30.77
C GLY A 469 11.27 -2.17 29.53
N PRO A 470 12.56 -1.75 29.60
CA PRO A 470 13.50 -1.88 28.48
C PRO A 470 13.74 -3.33 28.06
N VAL A 471 13.92 -4.23 29.04
CA VAL A 471 14.27 -5.63 28.80
C VAL A 471 13.09 -6.39 28.15
N ALA A 472 11.87 -6.22 28.65
CA ALA A 472 10.67 -6.81 28.08
C ALA A 472 10.38 -6.30 26.66
N THR A 473 10.54 -4.99 26.42
CA THR A 473 10.34 -4.40 25.09
C THR A 473 11.33 -4.98 24.07
N THR A 474 12.59 -5.12 24.46
CA THR A 474 13.63 -5.71 23.60
C THR A 474 13.37 -7.20 23.35
N TRP A 475 12.97 -7.94 24.38
CA TRP A 475 12.67 -9.36 24.30
C TRP A 475 11.50 -9.67 23.34
N PHE A 476 10.37 -8.96 23.46
CA PHE A 476 9.26 -9.16 22.53
C PHE A 476 9.61 -8.80 21.09
N GLY A 477 10.46 -7.79 20.90
CA GLY A 477 11.04 -7.47 19.59
C GLY A 477 11.86 -8.63 19.02
N LEU A 478 12.78 -9.19 19.82
CA LEU A 478 13.59 -10.35 19.43
C LEU A 478 12.75 -11.58 19.09
N LEU A 479 11.76 -11.93 19.91
CA LEU A 479 10.87 -13.06 19.63
C LEU A 479 10.08 -12.87 18.33
N SER A 480 9.65 -11.64 18.04
CA SER A 480 8.92 -11.35 16.81
C SER A 480 9.80 -11.48 15.55
N LEU A 481 11.09 -11.17 15.65
CA LEU A 481 12.03 -11.15 14.52
C LEU A 481 12.78 -12.46 14.31
N LYS A 482 13.12 -13.16 15.40
CA LYS A 482 14.00 -14.34 15.36
C LYS A 482 13.24 -15.66 15.44
N VAL A 483 12.04 -15.68 16.03
CA VAL A 483 11.20 -16.87 16.10
C VAL A 483 10.10 -16.73 15.04
N VAL A 484 10.45 -17.07 13.80
CA VAL A 484 9.55 -17.07 12.64
C VAL A 484 9.53 -18.48 12.07
N MET A 485 8.34 -19.08 11.98
CA MET A 485 8.16 -20.46 11.51
C MET A 485 7.13 -20.49 10.38
N ARG A 486 7.25 -21.49 9.49
CA ARG A 486 6.31 -21.64 8.36
C ARG A 486 4.87 -21.90 8.82
N ASN A 487 4.68 -22.56 9.97
CA ASN A 487 3.36 -22.82 10.57
C ASN A 487 3.10 -21.84 11.73
N LYS A 488 2.01 -21.08 11.65
CA LYS A 488 1.65 -20.04 12.63
C LYS A 488 1.31 -20.57 14.02
N ARG A 489 0.78 -21.80 14.14
CA ARG A 489 0.53 -22.42 15.45
C ARG A 489 1.85 -22.82 16.12
N ILE A 490 2.79 -23.37 15.35
CA ILE A 490 4.13 -23.71 15.84
C ILE A 490 4.91 -22.45 16.21
N GLU A 491 4.87 -21.41 15.37
CA GLU A 491 5.48 -20.10 15.66
C GLU A 491 5.02 -19.54 17.00
N MET A 492 3.70 -19.56 17.25
CA MET A 492 3.11 -19.11 18.51
C MET A 492 3.60 -19.96 19.70
N LEU A 493 3.52 -21.29 19.61
CA LEU A 493 3.96 -22.19 20.69
C LEU A 493 5.45 -22.04 20.99
N SER A 494 6.29 -21.90 19.96
CA SER A 494 7.72 -21.65 20.13
C SER A 494 8.00 -20.33 20.85
N ARG A 495 7.25 -19.27 20.53
CA ARG A 495 7.39 -17.97 21.24
C ARG A 495 6.99 -18.08 22.71
N VAL A 496 5.88 -18.77 23.01
CA VAL A 496 5.47 -19.04 24.40
C VAL A 496 6.53 -19.86 25.13
N ALA A 497 7.08 -20.90 24.50
CA ALA A 497 8.12 -21.73 25.11
C ALA A 497 9.39 -20.91 25.42
N CYS A 498 9.87 -20.10 24.49
CA CYS A 498 11.01 -19.21 24.73
C CYS A 498 10.75 -18.24 25.88
N ASP A 499 9.56 -17.63 25.92
CA ASP A 499 9.19 -16.69 26.98
C ASP A 499 9.17 -17.35 28.36
N GLN A 500 8.61 -18.56 28.46
CA GLN A 500 8.41 -19.22 29.75
C GLN A 500 9.62 -20.01 30.24
N LEU A 501 10.47 -20.50 29.34
CA LEU A 501 11.65 -21.31 29.68
C LEU A 501 12.95 -20.50 29.76
N LEU A 502 13.02 -19.35 29.09
CA LEU A 502 14.23 -18.51 29.07
C LEU A 502 14.00 -17.18 29.80
N PHE A 503 12.94 -16.45 29.43
CA PHE A 503 12.74 -15.10 29.94
C PHE A 503 12.20 -15.07 31.37
N ALA A 504 11.13 -15.82 31.65
CA ALA A 504 10.48 -15.82 32.95
C ALA A 504 11.41 -16.24 34.11
N PRO A 505 12.20 -17.33 34.02
CA PRO A 505 13.08 -17.74 35.11
C PRO A 505 14.15 -16.69 35.44
N VAL A 506 14.72 -16.06 34.41
CA VAL A 506 15.73 -15.01 34.55
C VAL A 506 15.12 -13.76 35.15
N MET A 507 13.99 -13.27 34.62
CA MET A 507 13.40 -12.01 35.09
C MET A 507 12.84 -12.10 36.51
N ILE A 508 12.26 -13.25 36.90
CA ILE A 508 11.85 -13.48 38.30
C ILE A 508 13.07 -13.48 39.23
N GLY A 509 14.19 -14.07 38.80
CA GLY A 509 15.44 -14.02 39.55
C GLY A 509 15.97 -12.59 39.69
N VAL A 510 16.00 -11.83 38.60
CA VAL A 510 16.44 -10.42 38.60
C VAL A 510 15.52 -9.56 39.46
N PHE A 511 14.20 -9.79 39.44
CA PHE A 511 13.25 -9.10 40.31
C PHE A 511 13.56 -9.36 41.79
N LEU A 512 13.56 -10.63 42.21
CA LEU A 512 13.77 -11.00 43.62
C LEU A 512 15.15 -10.57 44.12
N GLY A 513 16.19 -10.73 43.29
CA GLY A 513 17.56 -10.36 43.63
C GLY A 513 17.77 -8.85 43.72
N SER A 514 17.19 -8.08 42.80
CA SER A 514 17.27 -6.61 42.84
C SER A 514 16.47 -6.03 44.02
N MET A 515 15.28 -6.57 44.30
CA MET A 515 14.47 -6.17 45.45
C MET A 515 15.19 -6.45 46.77
N ALA A 516 15.75 -7.66 46.95
CA ALA A 516 16.51 -8.00 48.15
C ALA A 516 17.72 -7.08 48.35
N THR A 517 18.46 -6.78 47.28
CA THR A 517 19.60 -5.86 47.33
C THR A 517 19.17 -4.44 47.74
N MET A 518 18.08 -3.93 47.15
CA MET A 518 17.52 -2.62 47.50
C MET A 518 16.86 -2.58 48.90
N GLU A 519 16.63 -3.74 49.52
CA GLU A 519 16.20 -3.90 50.91
C GLU A 519 17.38 -4.06 51.88
N GLY A 520 18.63 -4.10 51.40
CA GLY A 520 19.80 -4.38 52.22
C GLY A 520 19.91 -5.83 52.68
N GLN A 521 19.21 -6.76 52.01
CA GLN A 521 19.18 -8.18 52.34
C GLN A 521 20.04 -9.02 51.39
N SER A 522 20.32 -10.27 51.78
CA SER A 522 21.04 -11.21 50.92
C SER A 522 20.16 -11.69 49.76
N ALA A 523 20.52 -11.28 48.53
CA ALA A 523 19.87 -11.72 47.31
C ALA A 523 19.91 -13.26 47.14
N GLN A 524 21.03 -13.90 47.49
CA GLN A 524 21.17 -15.35 47.42
C GLN A 524 20.13 -16.07 48.28
N LYS A 525 20.01 -15.69 49.56
CA LYS A 525 19.02 -16.28 50.47
C LYS A 525 17.59 -16.05 49.99
N ARG A 526 17.30 -14.87 49.43
CA ARG A 526 15.97 -14.55 48.88
C ARG A 526 15.61 -15.45 47.71
N LEU A 527 16.56 -15.67 46.80
CA LEU A 527 16.40 -16.53 45.63
C LEU A 527 16.18 -17.99 46.04
N GLU A 528 17.03 -18.54 46.91
CA GLU A 528 16.92 -19.92 47.40
C GLU A 528 15.54 -20.20 48.04
N LYS A 529 15.01 -19.24 48.81
CA LYS A 529 13.71 -19.39 49.48
C LYS A 529 12.51 -19.27 48.53
N THR A 530 12.55 -18.34 47.58
CA THR A 530 11.32 -17.80 46.95
C THR A 530 11.24 -18.05 45.45
N TRP A 531 12.38 -18.19 44.77
CA TRP A 531 12.45 -18.21 43.31
C TRP A 531 11.64 -19.36 42.69
N TRP A 532 11.79 -20.57 43.24
CA TRP A 532 11.10 -21.74 42.71
C TRP A 532 9.57 -21.68 42.90
N SER A 533 9.12 -21.16 44.04
CA SER A 533 7.70 -20.98 44.32
C SER A 533 7.10 -19.94 43.37
N ALA A 534 7.78 -18.80 43.19
CA ALA A 534 7.34 -17.76 42.27
C ALA A 534 7.30 -18.24 40.81
N LEU A 535 8.28 -19.04 40.38
CA LEU A 535 8.34 -19.59 39.03
C LEU A 535 7.19 -20.58 38.75
N LYS A 536 6.86 -21.44 39.72
CA LYS A 536 5.69 -22.33 39.60
C LYS A 536 4.39 -21.55 39.42
N THR A 537 4.16 -20.53 40.25
CA THR A 537 2.95 -19.69 40.11
C THR A 537 2.93 -18.96 38.77
N ASN A 538 4.10 -18.51 38.28
CA ASN A 538 4.20 -17.90 36.95
C ASN A 538 3.73 -18.86 35.85
N TRP A 539 4.19 -20.11 35.87
CA TRP A 539 3.80 -21.11 34.87
C TRP A 539 2.33 -21.55 34.95
N MET A 540 1.64 -21.30 36.06
CA MET A 540 0.20 -21.56 36.15
C MET A 540 -0.64 -20.52 35.39
N ILE A 541 -0.12 -19.32 35.19
CA ILE A 541 -0.88 -18.16 34.69
C ILE A 541 -0.37 -17.71 33.32
N TRP A 542 0.94 -17.45 33.22
CA TRP A 542 1.52 -16.72 32.09
C TRP A 542 1.58 -17.49 30.76
N PRO A 543 1.75 -18.83 30.71
CA PRO A 543 1.71 -19.55 29.43
C PRO A 543 0.38 -19.34 28.68
N PHE A 544 -0.75 -19.35 29.40
CA PHE A 544 -2.08 -19.10 28.82
C PHE A 544 -2.25 -17.64 28.38
N VAL A 545 -1.80 -16.70 29.22
CA VAL A 545 -1.84 -15.27 28.91
C VAL A 545 -1.01 -14.95 27.65
N GLN A 546 0.20 -15.50 27.55
CA GLN A 546 1.08 -15.27 26.40
C GLN A 546 0.59 -15.97 25.14
N MET A 547 -0.08 -17.12 25.26
CA MET A 547 -0.75 -17.76 24.14
C MET A 547 -1.80 -16.83 23.52
N ILE A 548 -2.64 -16.18 24.34
CA ILE A 548 -3.61 -15.18 23.88
C ILE A 548 -2.89 -13.97 23.29
N ASN A 549 -1.86 -13.47 23.97
CA ASN A 549 -1.09 -12.29 23.56
C ASN A 549 -0.44 -12.48 22.18
N PHE A 550 0.26 -13.60 21.95
CA PHE A 550 0.92 -13.87 20.68
C PHE A 550 -0.04 -14.28 19.56
N SER A 551 -1.21 -14.81 19.89
CA SER A 551 -2.22 -15.21 18.91
C SER A 551 -3.06 -14.04 18.39
N TYR A 552 -3.48 -13.13 19.29
CA TYR A 552 -4.54 -12.16 18.97
C TYR A 552 -4.12 -10.69 19.13
N VAL A 553 -3.05 -10.39 19.86
CA VAL A 553 -2.66 -9.01 20.16
C VAL A 553 -1.58 -8.54 19.17
N PRO A 554 -1.81 -7.46 18.40
CA PRO A 554 -0.81 -6.90 17.51
C PRO A 554 0.44 -6.45 18.27
N LEU A 555 1.62 -6.56 17.66
CA LEU A 555 2.92 -6.36 18.32
C LEU A 555 2.99 -5.08 19.17
N ALA A 556 2.45 -3.97 18.65
CA ALA A 556 2.46 -2.66 19.33
C ALA A 556 1.66 -2.63 20.65
N TYR A 557 0.71 -3.56 20.85
CA TYR A 557 -0.18 -3.62 22.01
C TYR A 557 0.15 -4.76 22.97
N ARG A 558 1.10 -5.64 22.63
CA ARG A 558 1.42 -6.83 23.44
C ARG A 558 1.92 -6.48 24.83
N VAL A 559 2.71 -5.40 24.94
CA VAL A 559 3.18 -4.88 26.22
C VAL A 559 2.01 -4.32 27.03
N LEU A 560 1.10 -3.57 26.41
CA LEU A 560 -0.10 -3.04 27.07
C LEU A 560 -1.02 -4.15 27.58
N PHE A 561 -1.25 -5.19 26.78
CA PHE A 561 -2.06 -6.35 27.17
C PHE A 561 -1.44 -7.09 28.37
N ALA A 562 -0.14 -7.39 28.30
CA ALA A 562 0.58 -8.01 29.41
C ALA A 562 0.48 -7.13 30.67
N ASN A 563 0.65 -5.82 30.51
CA ASN A 563 0.60 -4.82 31.56
C ASN A 563 -0.73 -4.75 32.33
N VAL A 564 -1.88 -4.97 31.68
CA VAL A 564 -3.19 -5.04 32.34
C VAL A 564 -3.24 -6.22 33.31
N ILE A 565 -2.77 -7.37 32.88
CA ILE A 565 -2.72 -8.60 33.68
C ILE A 565 -1.61 -8.49 34.74
N SER A 566 -0.54 -7.75 34.44
CA SER A 566 0.56 -7.48 35.36
C SER A 566 0.12 -6.73 36.62
N ILE A 567 -1.00 -6.00 36.65
CA ILE A 567 -1.45 -5.34 37.89
C ILE A 567 -1.71 -6.37 39.00
N GLY A 568 -2.43 -7.46 38.66
CA GLY A 568 -2.67 -8.56 39.59
C GLY A 568 -1.41 -9.35 39.92
N TRP A 569 -0.57 -9.62 38.92
CA TRP A 569 0.70 -10.33 39.11
C TRP A 569 1.71 -9.54 39.95
N ASN A 570 1.86 -8.24 39.71
CA ASN A 570 2.74 -7.35 40.48
C ASN A 570 2.23 -7.21 41.92
N SER A 571 0.92 -7.21 42.12
CA SER A 571 0.33 -7.25 43.46
C SER A 571 0.74 -8.54 44.21
N TYR A 572 0.68 -9.69 43.53
CA TYR A 572 1.13 -10.98 44.07
C TYR A 572 2.64 -10.99 44.36
N LEU A 573 3.48 -10.59 43.40
CA LEU A 573 4.92 -10.53 43.57
C LEU A 573 5.32 -9.61 44.72
N SER A 574 4.64 -8.48 44.87
CA SER A 574 4.89 -7.57 45.97
C SER A 574 4.52 -8.20 47.31
N TRP A 575 3.36 -8.87 47.41
CA TRP A 575 2.98 -9.61 48.62
C TRP A 575 3.96 -10.74 48.97
N VAL A 576 4.38 -11.55 47.99
CA VAL A 576 5.37 -12.61 48.19
C VAL A 576 6.72 -12.03 48.65
N ASN A 577 7.13 -10.90 48.09
CA ASN A 577 8.38 -10.22 48.46
C ASN A 577 8.32 -9.63 49.89
N SER A 578 7.13 -9.28 50.38
CA SER A 578 6.91 -8.77 51.74
C SER A 578 6.94 -9.84 52.85
N LYS A 579 6.98 -11.12 52.49
CA LYS A 579 7.15 -12.28 53.39
C LYS A 579 8.60 -12.80 53.37
#